data_AF-A0AAV2E810-F1
#
_entry.id   AF-A0AAV2E810-F1
#
_cell.length_a   1.000
_cell.length_b   1.000
_cell.length_c   1.000
_cell.angle_alpha   90.00
_cell.angle_beta   90.00
_cell.angle_gamma   90.00
#
_symmetry.space_group_name_H-M   'P 1'
#
loop_
_entity.id
_entity.type
_entity.pdbx_description
1 polymer ?
#
loop_
_entity_poly.entity_id
_entity_poly.type
_entity_poly.pdbx_seq_one_letter_code
_entity_poly.pdbx_strand_id
1 'polypeptide(L)'
;MYEERRGTPFQLCFLPTQMQVGVEKYGYSPEKLLNNYHSSFLRNAYGSKKVYLPLNDGTHWYLAVVLTESKQVHLVDSSPVTDRNGNRTKVVGRMLYSELEKMSEVPNNRNFQLIIPDKVPIQENGFDCGMWVCLWMMYSDAIMDTVLG
;
A
#
# COMPACT_ATOMS: atom_id res chain seq x y z
N MET A 1 33.01 -13.61 6.54
CA MET A 1 32.46 -12.39 7.18
C MET A 1 32.01 -11.47 6.06
N TYR A 2 30.71 -11.49 5.73
CA TYR A 2 30.12 -10.50 4.85
C TYR A 2 29.46 -9.47 5.77
N GLU A 3 30.02 -8.27 5.82
CA GLU A 3 29.35 -7.12 6.41
C GLU A 3 28.21 -6.72 5.46
N GLU A 4 26.98 -7.06 5.84
CA GLU A 4 25.80 -6.43 5.26
C GLU A 4 25.86 -4.94 5.61
N ARG A 5 26.14 -4.12 4.60
CA ARG A 5 25.82 -2.69 4.66
C ARG A 5 24.31 -2.59 4.92
N ARG A 6 23.93 -2.35 6.18
CA ARG A 6 22.61 -1.84 6.54
C ARG A 6 22.49 -0.47 5.89
N GLY A 7 22.08 -0.46 4.63
CA GLY A 7 21.70 0.76 3.91
C GLY A 7 20.63 1.46 4.74
N THR A 8 20.71 2.79 4.80
CA THR A 8 19.66 3.63 5.37
C THR A 8 18.29 3.13 4.91
N PRO A 9 17.30 2.99 5.82
CA PRO A 9 15.95 2.64 5.44
C PRO A 9 15.50 3.55 4.30
N PHE A 10 14.95 2.96 3.23
CA PHE A 10 14.34 3.76 2.17
C PHE A 10 13.29 4.68 2.80
N GLN A 11 13.24 5.95 2.43
CA GLN A 11 12.20 6.82 2.98
C GLN A 11 10.82 6.46 2.39
N LEU A 12 10.83 5.93 1.16
CA LEU A 12 9.65 5.75 0.31
C LEU A 12 9.79 4.48 -0.55
N CYS A 13 8.70 3.71 -0.66
CA CYS A 13 8.59 2.60 -1.60
C CYS A 13 7.26 2.65 -2.36
N PHE A 14 7.29 2.27 -3.63
CA PHE A 14 6.13 2.14 -4.49
C PHE A 14 6.03 0.69 -4.94
N LEU A 15 4.91 0.05 -4.63
CA LEU A 15 4.64 -1.31 -5.12
C LEU A 15 3.93 -1.25 -6.48
N PRO A 16 4.30 -2.13 -7.43
CA PRO A 16 3.65 -2.16 -8.73
C PRO A 16 2.20 -2.67 -8.64
N THR A 17 1.32 -2.16 -9.50
CA THR A 17 -0.12 -2.54 -9.55
C THR A 17 -0.32 -4.03 -9.80
N GLN A 18 0.63 -4.68 -10.48
CA GLN A 18 0.63 -6.11 -10.74
C GLN A 18 0.68 -6.96 -9.45
N MET A 19 1.10 -6.38 -8.32
CA MET A 19 1.05 -7.05 -7.02
C MET A 19 -0.39 -7.42 -6.62
N GLN A 20 -1.34 -6.52 -6.86
CA GLN A 20 -2.76 -6.82 -6.60
C GLN A 20 -3.24 -7.97 -7.48
N VAL A 21 -2.92 -7.92 -8.79
CA VAL A 21 -3.26 -8.98 -9.75
C VAL A 21 -2.68 -10.32 -9.30
N GLY A 22 -1.47 -10.32 -8.76
CA GLY A 22 -0.83 -11.51 -8.22
C GLY A 22 -1.60 -12.12 -7.05
N VAL A 23 -2.00 -11.28 -6.10
CA VAL A 23 -2.74 -11.69 -4.90
C VAL A 23 -4.09 -12.28 -5.29
N GLU A 24 -4.77 -11.68 -6.28
CA GLU A 24 -6.05 -12.16 -6.80
C GLU A 24 -5.90 -13.47 -7.59
N LYS A 25 -4.87 -13.58 -8.44
CA LYS A 25 -4.67 -14.73 -9.35
C LYS A 25 -4.12 -15.96 -8.64
N TYR A 26 -3.15 -15.78 -7.75
CA TYR A 26 -2.40 -16.89 -7.14
C TYR A 26 -2.88 -17.22 -5.71
N GLY A 27 -3.85 -16.47 -5.19
CA GLY A 27 -4.27 -16.53 -3.80
C GLY A 27 -3.16 -16.06 -2.85
N TYR A 28 -3.40 -16.20 -1.54
CA TYR A 28 -2.47 -15.79 -0.48
C TYR A 28 -1.27 -16.73 -0.34
N SER A 29 -0.49 -16.91 -1.41
CA SER A 29 0.79 -17.59 -1.34
C SER A 29 1.91 -16.56 -1.45
N PRO A 30 2.42 -16.05 -0.31
CA PRO A 30 3.54 -15.11 -0.30
C PRO A 30 4.76 -15.66 -1.05
N GLU A 31 4.98 -16.97 -1.03
CA GLU A 31 6.06 -17.61 -1.78
C GLU A 31 5.85 -17.48 -3.29
N LYS A 32 4.63 -17.67 -3.78
CA LYS A 32 4.32 -17.41 -5.19
C LYS A 32 4.41 -15.93 -5.52
N LEU A 33 4.02 -15.04 -4.61
CA LEU A 33 4.16 -13.60 -4.85
C LEU A 33 5.64 -13.20 -4.90
N LEU A 34 6.47 -13.63 -3.95
CA LEU A 34 7.91 -13.40 -3.94
C LEU A 34 8.65 -14.03 -5.12
N ASN A 35 8.19 -15.19 -5.61
CA ASN A 35 8.82 -15.88 -6.73
C ASN A 35 8.37 -15.33 -8.10
N ASN A 36 7.15 -14.80 -8.20
CA ASN A 36 6.60 -14.27 -9.47
C ASN A 36 6.72 -12.74 -9.59
N TYR A 37 6.93 -12.03 -8.48
CA TYR A 37 7.13 -10.58 -8.44
C TYR A 37 8.50 -10.27 -7.86
N HIS A 38 9.14 -9.24 -8.39
CA HIS A 38 10.54 -8.93 -8.11
C HIS A 38 10.80 -8.78 -6.60
N SER A 39 11.64 -9.67 -6.05
CA SER A 39 12.08 -9.66 -4.65
C SER A 39 12.70 -8.32 -4.23
N SER A 40 13.20 -7.54 -5.19
CA SER A 40 13.69 -6.18 -4.96
C SER A 40 12.61 -5.18 -4.53
N PHE A 41 11.38 -5.27 -5.04
CA PHE A 41 10.29 -4.37 -4.62
C PHE A 41 9.90 -4.62 -3.16
N LEU A 42 9.76 -5.90 -2.82
CA LEU A 42 9.41 -6.35 -1.48
C LEU A 42 10.55 -6.07 -0.48
N ARG A 43 11.81 -6.28 -0.89
CA ARG A 43 12.98 -5.91 -0.09
C ARG A 43 13.07 -4.41 0.17
N ASN A 44 12.66 -3.56 -0.78
CA ASN A 44 12.66 -2.12 -0.56
C ASN A 44 11.52 -1.70 0.40
N ALA A 45 10.38 -2.39 0.37
CA ALA A 45 9.31 -2.18 1.35
C ALA A 45 9.76 -2.50 2.79
N TYR A 46 10.60 -3.53 2.99
CA TYR A 46 11.14 -3.97 4.29
C TYR A 46 11.95 -2.90 5.05
N GLY A 47 12.48 -1.89 4.35
CA GLY A 47 13.18 -0.77 4.97
C GLY A 47 12.43 0.56 4.87
N SER A 48 11.19 0.56 4.36
CA SER A 48 10.51 1.81 4.02
C SER A 48 9.69 2.38 5.16
N LYS A 49 9.81 3.69 5.44
CA LYS A 49 8.91 4.38 6.38
C LYS A 49 7.48 4.48 5.85
N LYS A 50 7.36 4.66 4.54
CA LYS A 50 6.10 4.88 3.83
C LYS A 50 6.08 4.04 2.55
N VAL A 51 5.03 3.23 2.37
CA VAL A 51 4.83 2.37 1.20
C VAL A 51 3.53 2.74 0.50
N TYR A 52 3.58 2.95 -0.81
CA TYR A 52 2.41 3.20 -1.66
C TYR A 52 2.02 1.96 -2.42
N LEU A 53 0.74 1.65 -2.37
CA LEU A 53 0.12 0.58 -3.14
C LEU A 53 -1.02 1.16 -3.99
N PRO A 54 -0.77 1.49 -5.26
CA PRO A 54 -1.84 1.83 -6.20
C PRO A 54 -2.66 0.57 -6.51
N LEU A 55 -3.98 0.69 -6.40
CA LEU A 55 -4.93 -0.41 -6.48
C LEU A 55 -6.09 -0.06 -7.42
N ASN A 56 -6.71 -1.09 -8.01
CA ASN A 56 -7.82 -0.93 -8.95
C ASN A 56 -8.92 -1.96 -8.68
N ASP A 57 -10.18 -1.54 -8.57
CA ASP A 57 -11.32 -2.44 -8.34
C ASP A 57 -12.05 -2.89 -9.62
N GLY A 58 -11.38 -2.78 -10.77
CA GLY A 58 -11.90 -3.04 -12.12
C GLY A 58 -12.40 -1.78 -12.82
N THR A 59 -12.84 -0.77 -12.06
CA THR A 59 -13.41 0.48 -12.63
C THR A 59 -12.78 1.75 -12.10
N HIS A 60 -12.15 1.67 -10.93
CA HIS A 60 -11.68 2.84 -10.20
C HIS A 60 -10.33 2.60 -9.54
N TRP A 61 -9.43 3.56 -9.68
CA TRP A 61 -8.12 3.58 -9.05
C TRP A 61 -8.18 4.26 -7.68
N TYR A 62 -7.54 3.64 -6.69
CA TYR A 62 -7.42 4.16 -5.33
C TYR A 62 -6.03 3.82 -4.78
N LEU A 63 -5.66 4.41 -3.64
CA LEU A 63 -4.32 4.29 -3.08
C LEU A 63 -4.38 3.78 -1.65
N ALA A 64 -3.60 2.75 -1.33
CA ALA A 64 -3.26 2.45 0.05
C ALA A 64 -1.88 3.03 0.39
N VAL A 65 -1.81 3.78 1.48
CA VAL A 65 -0.57 4.35 2.04
C VAL A 65 -0.28 3.66 3.36
N VAL A 66 0.82 2.91 3.41
CA VAL A 66 1.24 2.18 4.60
C VAL A 66 2.31 2.99 5.31
N LEU A 67 2.04 3.37 6.55
CA LEU A 67 2.99 3.96 7.47
C LEU A 67 3.51 2.86 8.37
N THR A 68 4.75 2.42 8.15
CA THR A 68 5.30 1.23 8.79
C THR A 68 5.64 1.47 10.26
N GLU A 69 6.12 2.66 10.60
CA GLU A 69 6.46 3.05 11.99
C GLU A 69 5.21 3.16 12.88
N SER A 70 4.16 3.83 12.40
CA SER A 70 2.89 4.00 13.15
C SER A 70 1.92 2.84 12.99
N LYS A 71 2.25 1.86 12.15
CA LYS A 71 1.39 0.72 11.79
C LYS A 71 0.00 1.17 11.33
N GLN A 72 -0.05 2.14 10.43
CA GLN A 72 -1.30 2.63 9.86
C GLN A 72 -1.37 2.37 8.37
N VAL A 73 -2.59 2.18 7.88
CA VAL A 73 -2.90 2.00 6.47
C VAL A 73 -4.01 2.97 6.13
N HIS A 74 -3.69 3.97 5.34
CA HIS A 74 -4.65 4.95 4.89
C HIS A 74 -5.15 4.58 3.50
N LEU A 75 -6.45 4.36 3.37
CA LEU A 75 -7.11 4.13 2.08
C LEU A 75 -7.64 5.45 1.54
N VAL A 76 -6.95 5.98 0.55
CA VAL A 76 -7.24 7.28 -0.03
C VAL A 76 -7.93 7.09 -1.36
N ASP A 77 -9.08 7.76 -1.50
CA ASP A 77 -10.01 7.58 -2.61
C ASP A 77 -10.62 8.92 -3.02
N SER A 78 -10.56 9.21 -4.32
CA SER A 78 -11.03 10.45 -4.93
C SER A 78 -12.49 10.35 -5.31
N SER A 79 -13.06 9.14 -5.32
CA SER A 79 -14.50 8.90 -5.53
C SER A 79 -14.98 7.84 -4.52
N PRO A 80 -15.02 8.19 -3.22
CA PRO A 80 -15.39 7.24 -2.17
C PRO A 80 -16.84 6.76 -2.35
N VAL A 81 -17.02 5.43 -2.40
CA VAL A 81 -18.33 4.78 -2.39
C VAL A 81 -18.34 3.74 -1.28
N THR A 82 -19.27 3.89 -0.32
CA THR A 82 -19.32 3.11 0.92
C THR A 82 -19.33 1.60 0.66
N ASP A 83 -20.06 1.15 -0.36
CA ASP A 83 -20.20 -0.26 -0.72
C ASP A 83 -18.89 -0.91 -1.17
N ARG A 84 -17.92 -0.13 -1.65
CA ARG A 84 -16.63 -0.65 -2.13
C ARG A 84 -15.61 -0.78 -1.00
N ASN A 85 -15.74 -0.01 0.07
CA ASN A 85 -14.76 0.06 1.16
C ASN A 85 -14.53 -1.28 1.85
N GLY A 86 -15.59 -2.08 2.03
CA GLY A 86 -15.48 -3.42 2.62
C GLY A 86 -14.60 -4.37 1.81
N ASN A 87 -14.72 -4.36 0.48
CA ASN A 87 -13.88 -5.19 -0.39
C ASN A 87 -12.43 -4.68 -0.45
N ARG A 88 -12.25 -3.36 -0.60
CA ARG A 88 -10.92 -2.73 -0.66
C ARG A 88 -10.12 -2.96 0.61
N THR A 89 -10.77 -2.83 1.77
CA THR A 89 -10.18 -3.16 3.08
C THR A 89 -9.70 -4.61 3.13
N LYS A 90 -10.49 -5.55 2.63
CA LYS A 90 -10.10 -6.98 2.58
C LYS A 90 -8.90 -7.19 1.68
N VAL A 91 -8.89 -6.63 0.46
CA VAL A 91 -7.78 -6.76 -0.49
C VAL A 91 -6.50 -6.21 0.13
N VAL A 92 -6.53 -5.00 0.68
CA VAL A 92 -5.37 -4.38 1.30
C VAL A 92 -4.90 -5.15 2.53
N GLY A 93 -5.83 -5.53 3.41
CA GLY A 93 -5.51 -6.38 4.56
C GLY A 93 -4.82 -7.68 4.15
N ARG A 94 -5.25 -8.30 3.04
CA ARG A 94 -4.62 -9.52 2.49
C ARG A 94 -3.22 -9.27 1.95
N MET A 95 -3.00 -8.17 1.22
CA MET A 95 -1.68 -7.78 0.71
C MET A 95 -0.71 -7.48 1.85
N LEU A 96 -1.19 -6.82 2.90
CA LEU A 96 -0.39 -6.50 4.07
C LEU A 96 -0.10 -7.73 4.92
N TYR A 97 -1.08 -8.64 5.11
CA TYR A 97 -0.85 -9.90 5.81
C TYR A 97 0.12 -10.82 5.05
N SER A 98 0.03 -10.88 3.72
CA SER A 98 0.90 -11.76 2.93
C SER A 98 2.35 -11.28 2.92
N GLU A 99 2.55 -9.96 2.84
CA GLU A 99 3.88 -9.38 2.69
C GLU A 99 4.48 -8.92 4.02
N LEU A 100 3.71 -8.28 4.93
CA LEU A 100 4.25 -7.67 6.14
C LEU A 100 4.43 -8.64 7.33
N GLU A 101 3.60 -9.68 7.49
CA GLU A 101 3.83 -10.69 8.55
C GLU A 101 5.13 -11.48 8.32
N LYS A 102 5.58 -11.64 7.07
CA LYS A 102 6.86 -12.29 6.75
C LYS A 102 8.04 -11.32 6.67
N MET A 103 7.77 -10.01 6.56
CA MET A 103 8.77 -8.94 6.63
C MET A 103 9.12 -8.54 8.06
N SER A 104 8.50 -9.13 9.09
CA SER A 104 8.97 -8.96 10.47
C SER A 104 9.61 -10.26 10.98
N GLU A 105 10.91 -10.24 11.29
CA GLU A 105 11.56 -11.26 12.13
C GLU A 105 10.99 -11.26 13.58
N VAL A 106 9.97 -10.44 13.84
CA VAL A 106 9.31 -10.30 15.12
C VAL A 106 7.99 -11.08 15.06
N PRO A 107 7.86 -12.19 15.82
CA PRO A 107 6.59 -12.88 15.95
C PRO A 107 5.57 -11.88 16.52
N ASN A 108 4.40 -11.78 15.92
CA ASN A 108 3.21 -11.09 16.46
C ASN A 108 3.01 -9.57 16.21
N ASN A 109 3.51 -8.98 15.12
CA ASN A 109 3.20 -7.57 14.79
C ASN A 109 1.83 -7.32 14.13
N ARG A 110 0.83 -8.12 14.51
CA ARG A 110 -0.55 -8.05 14.02
C ARG A 110 -1.22 -6.76 14.51
N ASN A 111 -1.80 -6.02 13.57
CA ASN A 111 -2.79 -4.93 13.70
C ASN A 111 -2.27 -3.61 13.14
N PHE A 112 -2.07 -3.56 11.82
CA PHE A 112 -2.13 -2.29 11.13
C PHE A 112 -3.54 -1.70 11.32
N GLN A 113 -3.63 -0.47 11.81
CA GLN A 113 -4.88 0.25 11.87
C GLN A 113 -5.25 0.73 10.48
N LEU A 114 -6.39 0.27 9.97
CA LEU A 114 -6.94 0.77 8.72
C LEU A 114 -7.70 2.08 8.97
N ILE A 115 -7.37 3.11 8.20
CA ILE A 115 -7.94 4.46 8.29
C ILE A 115 -8.48 4.81 6.90
N ILE A 116 -9.72 5.27 6.85
CA ILE A 116 -10.33 5.85 5.64
C ILE A 116 -10.50 7.35 5.95
N PRO A 117 -9.57 8.21 5.52
CA PRO A 117 -9.67 9.63 5.76
C PRO A 117 -10.94 10.22 5.10
N ASP A 118 -11.59 11.12 5.83
CA ASP A 118 -12.84 11.78 5.42
C ASP A 118 -12.60 13.08 4.63
N LYS A 119 -11.39 13.64 4.70
CA LYS A 119 -11.01 14.93 4.08
C LYS A 119 -9.97 14.77 2.98
N VAL A 120 -10.24 13.90 2.02
CA VAL A 120 -9.42 13.73 0.82
C VAL A 120 -10.03 14.57 -0.31
N PRO A 121 -9.22 15.28 -1.14
CA PRO A 121 -9.72 15.88 -2.37
C PRO A 121 -10.47 14.87 -3.26
N ILE A 122 -11.66 15.25 -3.71
CA ILE A 122 -12.57 14.40 -4.50
C ILE A 122 -12.47 14.78 -5.99
N GLN A 123 -12.48 13.78 -6.87
CA GLN A 123 -12.53 13.99 -8.31
C GLN A 123 -13.92 14.46 -8.75
N GLU A 124 -13.97 15.41 -9.68
CA GLU A 124 -15.25 15.90 -10.23
C GLU A 124 -15.83 14.99 -11.33
N ASN A 125 -14.99 14.16 -11.96
CA ASN A 125 -15.37 13.32 -13.09
C ASN A 125 -15.13 11.82 -12.82
N GLY A 126 -15.51 10.94 -13.76
CA GLY A 126 -15.38 9.48 -13.59
C GLY A 126 -14.06 8.86 -14.06
N PHE A 127 -13.10 9.62 -14.59
CA PHE A 127 -11.95 9.07 -15.34
C PHE A 127 -10.58 9.52 -14.82
N ASP A 128 -10.52 10.53 -13.94
CA ASP A 128 -9.24 11.04 -13.39
C ASP A 128 -8.71 10.26 -12.18
N CYS A 129 -9.35 9.17 -11.76
CA CYS A 129 -8.94 8.40 -10.57
C CYS A 129 -7.46 7.99 -10.58
N GLY A 130 -6.92 7.60 -11.75
CA GLY A 130 -5.49 7.30 -11.89
C GLY A 130 -4.59 8.52 -11.69
N MET A 131 -5.02 9.70 -12.15
CA MET A 131 -4.29 10.96 -11.96
C MET A 131 -4.25 11.37 -10.49
N TRP A 132 -5.35 11.20 -9.76
CA TRP A 132 -5.39 11.44 -8.32
C TRP A 132 -4.43 10.54 -7.55
N VAL A 133 -4.40 9.25 -7.87
CA VAL A 133 -3.42 8.30 -7.30
C VAL A 133 -1.98 8.77 -7.54
N CYS A 134 -1.65 9.20 -8.77
CA CYS A 134 -0.32 9.74 -9.09
C CYS A 134 -0.01 11.02 -8.30
N LEU A 135 -0.94 11.96 -8.23
CA LEU A 135 -0.76 13.23 -7.50
C LEU A 135 -0.49 12.97 -6.01
N TRP A 136 -1.23 12.08 -5.38
CA TRP A 136 -1.00 11.72 -3.99
C TRP A 136 0.34 11.04 -3.74
N MET A 137 0.81 10.20 -4.67
CA MET A 137 2.13 9.59 -4.59
C MET A 137 3.25 10.63 -4.75
N MET A 138 3.07 11.64 -5.62
CA MET A 138 4.05 12.69 -5.88
C MET A 138 4.11 13.76 -4.78
N TYR A 139 2.99 14.12 -4.19
CA TYR A 139 2.86 15.23 -3.23
C TYR A 139 2.46 14.75 -1.85
N SER A 140 2.81 13.52 -1.49
CA SER A 140 2.37 12.90 -0.26
C SER A 140 2.76 13.68 0.98
N ASP A 141 3.99 14.18 1.10
CA ASP A 141 4.41 14.92 2.30
C ASP A 141 3.70 16.29 2.41
N ALA A 142 3.12 16.82 1.33
CA ALA A 142 2.35 18.07 1.37
C ALA A 142 0.84 17.85 1.53
N ILE A 143 0.30 16.86 0.81
CA ILE A 143 -1.14 16.57 0.76
C ILE A 143 -1.53 15.61 1.88
N MET A 144 -0.74 14.56 2.10
CA MET A 144 -1.05 13.52 3.08
C MET A 144 -0.74 13.96 4.50
N ASP A 145 0.29 14.78 4.76
CA ASP A 145 0.53 15.25 6.14
C ASP A 145 -0.63 16.11 6.66
N THR A 146 -1.38 16.78 5.77
CA THR A 146 -2.59 17.54 6.12
C THR A 146 -3.83 16.64 6.29
N VAL A 147 -3.85 15.47 5.65
CA VAL A 147 -5.02 14.56 5.57
C VAL A 147 -4.90 13.37 6.53
N LEU A 148 -3.68 12.94 6.85
CA LEU A 148 -3.38 11.76 7.66
C LEU A 148 -3.06 12.09 9.13
N GLY A 149 -2.75 13.36 9.44
CA GLY A 149 -2.54 13.86 10.80
C GLY A 149 -1.16 13.58 11.38
#